data_AF-A0A5J4PCW9-F1
#
_entry.id   AF-A0A5J4PCW9-F1
#
_cell.length_a   1.000
_cell.length_b   1.000
_cell.length_c   1.000
_cell.angle_alpha   90.00
_cell.angle_beta   90.00
_cell.angle_gamma   90.00
#
_symmetry.space_group_name_H-M   'P 1'
#
loop_
_entity.id
_entity.type
_entity.pdbx_description
1 polymer ?
#
loop_
_entity_poly.entity_id
_entity_poly.type
_entity_poly.pdbx_seq_one_letter_code
_entity_poly.pdbx_strand_id
1 'polypeptide(L)'
;TVLFERGDWPRFDAHINDELISQRLQELASAYGPDWKKNPRVYIHEDGRRETVEGYNHVAACVGSGTVSYGAMAWRYMHEDFKMKSTYGEVEGSTLDDYPISYDDLEPYYEKVEWEIGVSGDAKNPFAAPRNRPYPMPAFEYNREGKYLVDTCERMGLHPFSAPMLRNSVPYNGRAACIRNHTCCGYACPVDAKNGTQNTAIPVAMATGICEVRTNCF
;
A
#
# COMPACT_ATOMS: atom_id res chain seq x y z
N THR A 1 7.59 5.24 -23.77
CA THR A 1 6.44 4.58 -23.11
C THR A 1 5.50 5.63 -22.59
N VAL A 2 4.18 5.45 -22.75
CA VAL A 2 3.17 6.37 -22.22
C VAL A 2 2.38 5.63 -21.13
N LEU A 3 2.34 6.18 -19.92
CA LEU A 3 1.51 5.71 -18.81
C LEU A 3 0.21 6.52 -18.79
N PHE A 4 -0.92 5.83 -18.93
CA PHE A 4 -2.24 6.44 -18.85
C PHE A 4 -2.80 6.28 -17.44
N GLU A 5 -3.21 7.38 -16.85
CA GLU A 5 -3.82 7.43 -15.52
C GLU A 5 -5.24 8.00 -15.63
N ARG A 6 -6.17 7.36 -14.93
CA ARG A 6 -7.60 7.72 -15.01
C ARG A 6 -7.90 9.06 -14.35
N GLY A 7 -7.18 9.39 -13.28
CA GLY A 7 -7.33 10.67 -12.57
C GLY A 7 -6.09 11.55 -12.69
N ASP A 8 -6.17 12.71 -12.05
CA ASP A 8 -5.06 13.65 -11.98
C ASP A 8 -4.05 13.29 -10.87
N TRP A 9 -2.98 14.06 -10.75
CA TRP A 9 -2.04 13.97 -9.65
C TRP A 9 -2.73 14.26 -8.30
N PRO A 10 -2.48 13.44 -7.27
CA PRO A 10 -3.07 13.66 -5.96
C PRO A 10 -2.54 14.94 -5.32
N ARG A 11 -3.42 15.73 -4.72
CA ARG A 11 -3.07 16.95 -3.96
C ARG A 11 -3.61 16.83 -2.55
N PHE A 12 -2.75 17.00 -1.55
CA PHE A 12 -3.17 16.97 -0.15
C PHE A 12 -4.27 18.00 0.14
N ASP A 13 -4.11 19.23 -0.34
CA ASP A 13 -5.05 20.33 -0.07
C ASP A 13 -6.44 20.13 -0.71
N ALA A 14 -6.56 19.28 -1.73
CA ALA A 14 -7.86 18.97 -2.35
C ALA A 14 -8.70 18.03 -1.46
N HIS A 15 -8.02 17.27 -0.60
CA HIS A 15 -8.60 16.22 0.24
C HIS A 15 -7.93 16.27 1.61
N ILE A 16 -8.03 17.44 2.24
CA ILE A 16 -7.60 17.68 3.62
C ILE A 16 -8.10 16.54 4.54
N ASN A 17 -7.68 16.53 5.80
CA ASN A 17 -8.04 15.50 6.79
C ASN A 17 -9.56 15.42 7.15
N ASP A 18 -10.46 15.77 6.23
CA ASP A 18 -11.90 15.61 6.30
C ASP A 18 -12.28 14.13 6.10
N GLU A 19 -12.83 13.57 7.16
CA GLU A 19 -13.19 12.16 7.25
C GLU A 19 -14.34 11.78 6.30
N LEU A 20 -15.20 12.73 5.95
CA LEU A 20 -16.40 12.51 5.13
C LEU A 20 -16.12 12.44 3.62
N ILE A 21 -14.91 12.83 3.21
CA ILE A 21 -14.44 12.74 1.82
C ILE A 21 -13.23 11.80 1.67
N SER A 22 -12.77 11.21 2.77
CA SER A 22 -11.61 10.31 2.75
C SER A 22 -11.87 9.09 1.86
N GLN A 23 -10.80 8.49 1.32
CA GLN A 23 -10.95 7.31 0.44
C GLN A 23 -11.64 6.12 1.16
N ARG A 24 -11.66 6.13 2.50
CA ARG A 24 -12.28 5.09 3.34
C ARG A 24 -13.78 5.28 3.58
N LEU A 25 -14.28 6.51 3.53
CA LEU A 25 -15.63 6.86 3.99
C LEU A 25 -16.25 7.85 2.99
N GLN A 26 -16.38 7.46 1.73
CA GLN A 26 -16.73 8.33 0.59
C GLN A 26 -18.20 8.83 0.61
N GLU A 27 -18.68 9.32 1.76
CA GLU A 27 -20.06 9.72 2.03
C GLU A 27 -20.44 11.02 1.30
N LEU A 28 -19.56 12.03 1.33
CA LEU A 28 -19.81 13.30 0.65
C LEU A 28 -19.15 13.38 -0.73
N ALA A 29 -17.99 12.77 -0.89
CA ALA A 29 -17.24 12.72 -2.15
C ALA A 29 -16.16 11.63 -2.12
N SER A 30 -15.62 11.31 -3.30
CA SER A 30 -14.42 10.47 -3.42
C SER A 30 -13.19 11.37 -3.48
N ALA A 31 -12.24 11.18 -2.55
CA ALA A 31 -10.98 11.94 -2.58
C ALA A 31 -10.15 11.62 -3.83
N TYR A 32 -10.05 10.35 -4.21
CA TYR A 32 -9.18 9.95 -5.31
C TYR A 32 -9.96 9.06 -6.26
N GLY A 33 -10.97 9.59 -6.92
CA GLY A 33 -11.87 8.79 -7.75
C GLY A 33 -12.34 9.59 -8.96
N PRO A 34 -12.79 8.90 -10.02
CA PRO A 34 -13.52 9.60 -11.04
C PRO A 34 -14.82 10.13 -10.43
N ASP A 35 -15.25 11.31 -10.85
CA ASP A 35 -16.54 11.87 -10.46
C ASP A 35 -17.65 10.82 -10.68
N TRP A 36 -18.30 10.38 -9.61
CA TRP A 36 -19.29 9.31 -9.60
C TRP A 36 -20.56 9.67 -10.38
N LYS A 37 -20.84 10.96 -10.59
CA LYS A 37 -21.93 11.43 -11.45
C LYS A 37 -21.56 11.31 -12.93
N LYS A 38 -20.30 11.60 -13.28
CA LYS A 38 -19.80 11.47 -14.66
C LYS A 38 -19.45 10.03 -15.03
N ASN A 39 -19.02 9.25 -14.05
CA ASN A 39 -18.52 7.89 -14.21
C ASN A 39 -19.27 6.93 -13.28
N PRO A 40 -20.58 6.71 -13.49
CA PRO A 40 -21.35 5.82 -12.66
C PRO A 40 -20.81 4.39 -12.75
N ARG A 41 -20.71 3.70 -11.62
CA ARG A 41 -20.44 2.27 -11.60
C ARG A 41 -21.71 1.54 -12.02
N VAL A 42 -21.60 0.68 -13.03
CA VAL A 42 -22.73 -0.07 -13.57
C VAL A 42 -22.48 -1.56 -13.36
N TYR A 43 -23.42 -2.23 -12.70
CA TYR A 43 -23.50 -3.69 -12.72
C TYR A 43 -24.31 -4.11 -13.96
N ILE A 44 -23.76 -5.06 -14.71
CA ILE A 44 -24.44 -5.67 -15.87
C ILE A 44 -24.86 -7.07 -15.45
N HIS A 45 -26.16 -7.28 -15.35
CA HIS A 45 -26.78 -8.56 -15.02
C HIS A 45 -26.65 -9.52 -16.22
N GLU A 46 -26.81 -10.83 -15.97
CA GLU A 46 -26.72 -11.86 -17.03
C GLU A 46 -27.76 -11.68 -18.13
N ASP A 47 -28.91 -11.09 -17.81
CA ASP A 47 -29.98 -10.71 -18.74
C ASP A 47 -29.67 -9.42 -19.54
N GLY A 48 -28.50 -8.81 -19.31
CA GLY A 48 -28.07 -7.56 -19.94
C GLY A 48 -28.61 -6.29 -19.28
N ARG A 49 -29.44 -6.40 -18.22
CA ARG A 49 -29.92 -5.25 -17.46
C ARG A 49 -28.75 -4.50 -16.83
N ARG A 50 -28.79 -3.17 -16.92
CA ARG A 50 -27.81 -2.27 -16.32
C ARG A 50 -28.38 -1.64 -15.07
N GLU A 51 -27.61 -1.65 -14.01
CA GLU A 51 -27.96 -1.05 -12.72
C GLU A 51 -26.82 -0.17 -12.24
N THR A 52 -27.11 1.12 -12.00
CA THR A 52 -26.14 2.00 -11.38
C THR A 52 -26.01 1.64 -9.90
N VAL A 53 -24.79 1.37 -9.46
CA VAL A 53 -24.47 1.04 -8.08
C VAL A 53 -23.97 2.31 -7.40
N GLU A 54 -24.56 2.65 -6.26
CA GLU A 54 -24.12 3.77 -5.42
C GLU A 54 -22.83 3.43 -4.66
N GLY A 55 -22.01 4.44 -4.39
CA GLY A 55 -20.70 4.29 -3.76
C GLY A 55 -19.62 3.83 -4.75
N TYR A 56 -18.59 4.67 -4.93
CA TYR A 56 -17.39 4.25 -5.65
C TYR A 56 -16.56 3.29 -4.76
N ASN A 57 -15.76 2.41 -5.37
CA ASN A 57 -14.94 1.49 -4.58
C ASN A 57 -13.79 2.24 -3.89
N HIS A 58 -13.19 1.64 -2.85
CA HIS A 58 -12.03 2.23 -2.16
C HIS A 58 -10.77 2.33 -3.03
N VAL A 59 -10.81 1.87 -4.29
CA VAL A 59 -9.65 1.93 -5.20
C VAL A 59 -9.50 3.34 -5.73
N ALA A 60 -8.35 3.95 -5.48
CA ALA A 60 -8.10 5.29 -5.95
C ALA A 60 -7.84 5.34 -7.48
N ALA A 61 -8.46 6.29 -8.17
CA ALA A 61 -8.23 6.66 -9.55
C ALA A 61 -7.55 8.04 -9.61
N CYS A 62 -6.26 8.04 -9.35
CA CYS A 62 -5.34 9.18 -9.46
C CYS A 62 -3.97 8.62 -9.82
N VAL A 63 -3.01 9.47 -10.18
CA VAL A 63 -1.64 9.01 -10.42
C VAL A 63 -1.13 8.29 -9.17
N GLY A 64 -0.74 7.02 -9.34
CA GLY A 64 -0.28 6.13 -8.27
C GLY A 64 -1.37 5.33 -7.53
N SER A 65 -2.63 5.52 -7.92
CA SER A 65 -3.79 4.72 -7.50
C SER A 65 -3.83 4.46 -5.98
N GLY A 66 -4.15 3.24 -5.54
CA GLY A 66 -4.34 2.89 -4.14
C GLY A 66 -3.14 3.20 -3.24
N THR A 67 -1.92 3.31 -3.78
CA THR A 67 -0.73 3.64 -2.98
C THR A 67 -0.74 5.07 -2.43
N VAL A 68 -1.60 5.93 -2.98
CA VAL A 68 -1.84 7.28 -2.45
C VAL A 68 -2.58 7.22 -1.12
N SER A 69 -3.54 6.32 -0.96
CA SER A 69 -4.49 6.30 0.17
C SER A 69 -4.34 5.08 1.08
N TYR A 70 -3.53 4.08 0.72
CA TYR A 70 -3.31 2.89 1.55
C TYR A 70 -2.63 3.18 2.91
N GLY A 71 -2.57 2.16 3.77
CA GLY A 71 -1.92 2.20 5.07
C GLY A 71 -0.39 2.06 5.04
N ALA A 72 0.21 1.82 3.87
CA ALA A 72 1.65 1.70 3.68
C ALA A 72 2.33 0.58 4.48
N MET A 73 1.68 -0.56 4.71
CA MET A 73 2.34 -1.75 5.24
C MET A 73 3.03 -2.53 4.11
N ALA A 74 4.21 -3.07 4.40
CA ALA A 74 5.10 -3.69 3.40
C ALA A 74 5.45 -5.13 3.80
N TRP A 75 4.43 -5.98 3.89
CA TRP A 75 4.61 -7.39 4.25
C TRP A 75 5.18 -8.19 3.07
N ARG A 76 6.15 -9.06 3.37
CA ARG A 76 6.49 -10.18 2.49
C ARG A 76 5.57 -11.36 2.83
N TYR A 77 5.32 -12.21 1.85
CA TYR A 77 4.70 -13.52 2.10
C TYR A 77 5.63 -14.40 2.95
N MET A 78 5.07 -15.37 3.67
CA MET A 78 5.79 -16.45 4.36
C MET A 78 6.09 -17.59 3.39
N HIS A 79 6.93 -18.56 3.80
CA HIS A 79 7.23 -19.74 2.96
C HIS A 79 5.98 -20.58 2.70
N GLU A 80 5.14 -20.70 3.73
CA GLU A 80 3.92 -21.50 3.76
C GLU A 80 2.85 -20.94 2.83
N ASP A 81 2.83 -19.61 2.62
CA ASP A 81 1.88 -18.94 1.71
C ASP A 81 2.02 -19.43 0.26
N PHE A 82 3.20 -19.92 -0.13
CA PHE A 82 3.45 -20.48 -1.47
C PHE A 82 3.01 -21.94 -1.60
N LYS A 83 2.78 -22.62 -0.48
CA LYS A 83 2.46 -24.04 -0.41
C LYS A 83 1.19 -24.29 0.39
N MET A 84 0.20 -23.40 0.29
CA MET A 84 -0.98 -23.43 1.14
C MET A 84 -1.76 -24.74 1.01
N LYS A 85 -1.93 -25.28 -0.21
CA LYS A 85 -2.64 -26.53 -0.44
C LYS A 85 -1.84 -27.72 0.08
N SER A 86 -0.54 -27.79 -0.19
CA SER A 86 0.30 -28.87 0.35
C SER A 86 0.46 -28.82 1.87
N THR A 87 0.51 -27.62 2.46
CA THR A 87 0.76 -27.41 3.90
C THR A 87 -0.51 -27.63 4.73
N TYR A 88 -1.64 -27.06 4.28
CA TYR A 88 -2.87 -27.00 5.07
C TYR A 88 -4.00 -27.88 4.52
N GLY A 89 -3.80 -28.50 3.35
CA GLY A 89 -4.79 -29.33 2.68
C GLY A 89 -5.67 -28.56 1.70
N GLU A 90 -6.34 -29.32 0.84
CA GLU A 90 -7.31 -28.78 -0.11
C GLU A 90 -8.64 -28.48 0.59
N VAL A 91 -9.22 -27.32 0.26
CA VAL A 91 -10.57 -26.97 0.68
C VAL A 91 -11.52 -27.22 -0.48
N GLU A 92 -12.46 -28.16 -0.30
CA GLU A 92 -13.44 -28.52 -1.33
C GLU A 92 -14.20 -27.29 -1.83
N GLY A 93 -14.27 -27.13 -3.15
CA GLY A 93 -14.94 -25.99 -3.80
C GLY A 93 -14.15 -24.68 -3.79
N SER A 94 -12.92 -24.66 -3.24
CA SER A 94 -12.04 -23.49 -3.31
C SER A 94 -11.11 -23.54 -4.52
N THR A 95 -10.56 -22.38 -4.89
CA THR A 95 -9.46 -22.26 -5.86
C THR A 95 -8.08 -22.27 -5.17
N LEU A 96 -7.99 -22.78 -3.95
CA LEU A 96 -6.74 -22.82 -3.19
C LEU A 96 -5.77 -23.82 -3.86
N ASP A 97 -4.58 -23.34 -4.21
CA ASP A 97 -3.53 -24.16 -4.79
C ASP A 97 -2.15 -23.69 -4.33
N ASP A 98 -1.13 -24.47 -4.62
CA ASP A 98 0.26 -24.07 -4.42
C ASP A 98 0.72 -23.16 -5.57
N TYR A 99 1.53 -22.15 -5.23
CA TYR A 99 2.14 -21.30 -6.24
C TYR A 99 3.21 -22.09 -7.01
N PRO A 100 3.39 -21.83 -8.32
CA PRO A 100 4.44 -22.45 -9.13
C PRO A 100 5.84 -21.86 -8.87
N ILE A 101 5.98 -21.01 -7.84
CA ILE A 101 7.20 -20.34 -7.39
C ILE A 101 7.26 -20.41 -5.86
N SER A 102 8.45 -20.22 -5.32
CA SER A 102 8.71 -20.22 -3.88
C SER A 102 9.00 -18.82 -3.35
N TYR A 103 9.09 -18.71 -2.02
CA TYR A 103 9.59 -17.49 -1.40
C TYR A 103 11.02 -17.16 -1.85
N ASP A 104 11.89 -18.17 -1.96
CA ASP A 104 13.30 -17.97 -2.33
C ASP A 104 13.44 -17.41 -3.75
N ASP A 105 12.50 -17.73 -4.65
CA ASP A 105 12.43 -17.13 -5.99
C ASP A 105 12.09 -15.63 -5.93
N LEU A 106 11.28 -15.20 -4.95
CA LEU A 106 10.86 -13.81 -4.78
C LEU A 106 11.75 -12.98 -3.83
N GLU A 107 12.54 -13.60 -2.96
CA GLU A 107 13.37 -12.92 -1.96
C GLU A 107 14.22 -11.79 -2.58
N PRO A 108 14.96 -12.01 -3.68
CA PRO A 108 15.79 -10.96 -4.28
C PRO A 108 14.97 -9.79 -4.82
N TYR A 109 13.73 -10.04 -5.24
CA TYR A 109 12.82 -9.01 -5.74
C TYR A 109 12.17 -8.25 -4.60
N TYR A 110 11.83 -8.92 -3.49
CA TYR A 110 11.38 -8.24 -2.28
C TYR A 110 12.46 -7.30 -1.76
N GLU A 111 13.71 -7.76 -1.66
CA GLU A 111 14.84 -6.90 -1.27
C GLU A 111 14.95 -5.68 -2.20
N LYS A 112 14.96 -5.93 -3.51
CA LYS A 112 15.08 -4.85 -4.50
C LYS A 112 13.99 -3.80 -4.33
N VAL A 113 12.73 -4.21 -4.26
CA VAL A 113 11.58 -3.31 -4.11
C VAL A 113 11.65 -2.52 -2.81
N GLU A 114 12.01 -3.17 -1.71
CA GLU A 114 12.12 -2.51 -0.41
C GLU A 114 13.17 -1.40 -0.42
N TRP A 115 14.33 -1.65 -1.03
CA TRP A 115 15.41 -0.67 -1.16
C TRP A 115 15.10 0.43 -2.19
N GLU A 116 14.42 0.09 -3.28
CA GLU A 116 14.06 1.06 -4.32
C GLU A 116 12.97 2.04 -3.84
N ILE A 117 11.90 1.52 -3.24
CA ILE A 117 10.74 2.31 -2.78
C ILE A 117 10.99 2.93 -1.39
N GLY A 118 11.78 2.27 -0.55
CA GLY A 118 12.10 2.66 0.82
C GLY A 118 11.15 2.04 1.84
N VAL A 119 11.59 0.98 2.51
CA VAL A 119 10.83 0.33 3.59
C VAL A 119 11.55 0.49 4.93
N SER A 120 10.82 0.93 5.95
CA SER A 120 11.29 0.97 7.33
C SER A 120 10.85 -0.29 8.08
N GLY A 121 11.72 -0.89 8.88
CA GLY A 121 11.37 -2.05 9.72
C GLY A 121 12.50 -2.47 10.65
N ASP A 122 12.24 -3.45 11.53
CA ASP A 122 13.21 -3.94 12.52
C ASP A 122 13.66 -5.40 12.30
N ALA A 123 12.96 -6.13 11.41
CA ALA A 123 13.18 -7.55 11.14
C ALA A 123 13.19 -8.44 12.40
N LYS A 124 12.49 -8.02 13.47
CA LYS A 124 12.45 -8.75 14.74
C LYS A 124 11.41 -9.88 14.79
N ASN A 125 10.54 -9.98 13.79
CA ASN A 125 9.55 -11.06 13.73
C ASN A 125 10.25 -12.42 13.58
N PRO A 126 10.19 -13.30 14.59
CA PRO A 126 10.85 -14.60 14.52
C PRO A 126 10.15 -15.58 13.56
N PHE A 127 8.93 -15.26 13.12
CA PHE A 127 8.13 -16.06 12.19
C PHE A 127 8.21 -15.55 10.74
N ALA A 128 8.95 -14.46 10.49
CA ALA A 128 9.11 -13.96 9.13
C ALA A 128 10.01 -14.89 8.32
N ALA A 129 9.70 -15.01 7.04
CA ALA A 129 10.61 -15.62 6.08
C ALA A 129 11.97 -14.87 6.05
N PRO A 130 13.08 -15.58 5.84
CA PRO A 130 14.43 -15.04 5.92
C PRO A 130 14.67 -13.92 4.92
N ARG A 131 15.53 -12.98 5.29
CA ARG A 131 15.87 -11.82 4.45
C ARG A 131 17.37 -11.82 4.24
N ASN A 132 17.81 -11.66 3.00
CA ASN A 132 19.25 -11.59 2.69
C ASN A 132 19.88 -10.26 3.12
N ARG A 133 19.06 -9.20 3.17
CA ARG A 133 19.50 -7.87 3.58
C ARG A 133 18.52 -7.21 4.57
N PRO A 134 19.04 -6.41 5.52
CA PRO A 134 18.19 -5.58 6.38
C PRO A 134 17.32 -4.61 5.59
N TYR A 135 16.26 -4.10 6.25
CA TYR A 135 15.48 -2.98 5.73
C TYR A 135 16.39 -1.76 5.47
N PRO A 136 16.11 -0.95 4.43
CA PRO A 136 16.89 0.25 4.12
C PRO A 136 16.79 1.35 5.19
N MET A 137 15.75 1.30 6.03
CA MET A 137 15.52 2.27 7.10
C MET A 137 15.14 1.56 8.41
N PRO A 138 15.48 2.13 9.58
CA PRO A 138 15.09 1.57 10.86
C PRO A 138 13.57 1.68 11.07
N ALA A 139 13.00 0.81 11.90
CA ALA A 139 11.60 0.93 12.33
C ALA A 139 11.30 2.26 13.03
N PHE A 140 10.02 2.65 13.00
CA PHE A 140 9.55 3.77 13.82
C PHE A 140 9.62 3.41 15.30
N GLU A 141 9.96 4.40 16.14
CA GLU A 141 9.84 4.26 17.58
C GLU A 141 8.37 4.13 17.99
N TYR A 142 8.11 3.22 18.92
CA TYR A 142 6.82 3.10 19.58
C TYR A 142 6.44 4.40 20.30
N ASN A 143 5.17 4.78 20.19
CA ASN A 143 4.57 5.77 21.08
C ASN A 143 4.45 5.21 22.50
N ARG A 144 4.00 6.04 23.44
CA ARG A 144 3.90 5.66 24.86
C ARG A 144 3.05 4.40 25.04
N GLU A 145 1.90 4.35 24.39
CA GLU A 145 0.94 3.24 24.47
C GLU A 145 1.53 1.97 23.84
N GLY A 146 2.21 2.09 22.69
CA GLY A 146 2.90 1.00 22.03
C GLY A 146 4.01 0.39 22.89
N LYS A 147 4.78 1.20 23.63
CA LYS A 147 5.79 0.71 24.58
C LYS A 147 5.16 -0.16 25.67
N TYR A 148 4.06 0.29 26.27
CA TYR A 148 3.36 -0.51 27.28
C TYR A 148 2.85 -1.86 26.74
N LEU A 149 2.36 -1.88 25.50
CA LEU A 149 1.93 -3.11 24.84
C LEU A 149 3.10 -4.05 24.57
N VAL A 150 4.20 -3.54 24.01
CA VAL A 150 5.41 -4.32 23.73
C VAL A 150 5.95 -4.93 25.03
N ASP A 151 6.16 -4.12 26.06
CA ASP A 151 6.68 -4.59 27.35
C ASP A 151 5.77 -5.66 27.99
N THR A 152 4.45 -5.52 27.84
CA THR A 152 3.48 -6.48 28.38
C THR A 152 3.50 -7.78 27.60
N CYS A 153 3.51 -7.71 26.28
CA CYS A 153 3.61 -8.89 25.41
C CYS A 153 4.91 -9.66 25.67
N GLU A 154 6.05 -8.98 25.80
CA GLU A 154 7.33 -9.61 26.12
C GLU A 154 7.30 -10.30 27.49
N ARG A 155 6.74 -9.68 28.52
CA ARG A 155 6.55 -10.31 29.85
C ARG A 155 5.66 -11.56 29.81
N MET A 156 4.73 -11.62 28.86
CA MET A 156 3.87 -12.79 28.64
C MET A 156 4.54 -13.87 27.78
N GLY A 157 5.77 -13.66 27.31
CA GLY A 157 6.46 -14.59 26.41
C GLY A 157 5.98 -14.53 24.95
N LEU A 158 5.33 -13.43 24.54
CA LEU A 158 4.94 -13.18 23.15
C LEU A 158 6.05 -12.44 22.39
N HIS A 159 5.90 -12.34 21.06
CA HIS A 159 6.91 -11.77 20.15
C HIS A 159 6.39 -10.49 19.46
N PRO A 160 6.23 -9.36 20.18
CA PRO A 160 5.88 -8.10 19.53
C PRO A 160 7.04 -7.62 18.64
N PHE A 161 6.71 -7.04 17.49
CA PHE A 161 7.68 -6.46 16.56
C PHE A 161 7.06 -5.29 15.80
N SER A 162 7.88 -4.46 15.13
CA SER A 162 7.37 -3.34 14.33
C SER A 162 6.96 -3.83 12.95
N ALA A 163 5.72 -3.54 12.55
CA ALA A 163 5.28 -3.79 11.18
C ALA A 163 6.19 -3.04 10.18
N PRO A 164 6.61 -3.67 9.07
CA PRO A 164 7.34 -2.98 8.03
C PRO A 164 6.44 -1.96 7.34
N MET A 165 6.96 -0.74 7.16
CA MET A 165 6.21 0.38 6.62
C MET A 165 6.89 0.99 5.40
N LEU A 166 6.12 1.27 4.36
CA LEU A 166 6.44 2.15 3.23
C LEU A 166 6.30 3.62 3.64
N ARG A 167 7.00 3.98 4.72
CA ARG A 167 7.07 5.33 5.27
C ARG A 167 8.52 5.62 5.63
N ASN A 168 8.98 6.80 5.26
CA ASN A 168 10.34 7.23 5.56
C ASN A 168 10.50 7.50 7.06
N SER A 169 11.17 6.62 7.80
CA SER A 169 11.50 6.85 9.22
C SER A 169 12.65 7.86 9.38
N VAL A 170 13.49 7.97 8.35
CA VAL A 170 14.54 8.97 8.14
C VAL A 170 14.44 9.49 6.71
N PRO A 171 15.06 10.63 6.34
CA PRO A 171 15.08 11.08 4.95
C PRO A 171 15.67 9.99 4.04
N TYR A 172 15.02 9.72 2.91
CA TYR A 172 15.39 8.60 2.04
C TYR A 172 15.07 8.88 0.57
N ASN A 173 16.01 8.57 -0.33
CA ASN A 173 15.91 8.81 -1.78
C ASN A 173 15.39 10.22 -2.13
N GLY A 174 15.94 11.24 -1.47
CA GLY A 174 15.58 12.65 -1.73
C GLY A 174 14.24 13.11 -1.14
N ARG A 175 13.53 12.25 -0.39
CA ARG A 175 12.25 12.56 0.25
C ARG A 175 12.39 12.72 1.76
N ALA A 176 11.55 13.59 2.33
CA ALA A 176 11.57 13.89 3.75
C ALA A 176 11.24 12.67 4.63
N ALA A 177 11.66 12.74 5.89
CA ALA A 177 11.18 11.82 6.92
C ALA A 177 9.71 12.10 7.25
N CYS A 178 9.02 11.09 7.76
CA CYS A 178 7.63 11.21 8.15
C CYS A 178 7.46 12.13 9.35
N ILE A 179 6.62 13.15 9.19
CA ILE A 179 6.22 14.08 10.27
C ILE A 179 5.25 13.47 11.29
N ARG A 180 5.05 12.14 11.26
CA ARG A 180 4.09 11.40 12.10
C ARG A 180 2.65 11.94 12.03
N ASN A 181 2.23 12.34 10.82
CA ASN A 181 0.86 12.74 10.55
C ASN A 181 -0.13 11.61 10.91
N HIS A 182 -1.27 11.96 11.51
CA HIS A 182 -2.26 11.01 12.01
C HIS A 182 -3.16 10.43 10.90
N THR A 183 -3.18 11.03 9.71
CA THR A 183 -4.02 10.63 8.57
C THR A 183 -3.21 9.94 7.47
N CYS A 184 -2.66 8.76 7.74
CA CYS A 184 -2.01 7.97 6.67
C CYS A 184 -3.05 7.25 5.80
N CYS A 185 -3.95 6.48 6.43
CA CYS A 185 -4.90 5.64 5.71
C CYS A 185 -6.15 6.44 5.28
N GLY A 186 -6.43 6.43 3.99
CA GLY A 186 -7.50 7.18 3.35
C GLY A 186 -7.06 8.50 2.69
N TYR A 187 -5.80 8.93 2.88
CA TYR A 187 -5.33 10.28 2.51
C TYR A 187 -3.95 10.27 1.88
N ALA A 188 -3.69 11.26 1.01
CA ALA A 188 -2.35 11.59 0.53
C ALA A 188 -1.46 12.11 1.67
N CYS A 189 -0.15 11.92 1.54
CA CYS A 189 0.80 12.43 2.54
C CYS A 189 1.14 13.90 2.24
N PRO A 190 1.08 14.82 3.23
CA PRO A 190 1.37 16.24 2.99
C PRO A 190 2.85 16.55 2.72
N VAL A 191 3.75 15.58 2.98
CA VAL A 191 5.22 15.78 2.91
C VAL A 191 5.93 14.70 2.09
N ASP A 192 5.17 13.93 1.31
CA ASP A 192 5.69 12.82 0.48
C ASP A 192 6.54 11.77 1.21
N ALA A 193 6.36 11.65 2.52
CA ALA A 193 7.05 10.65 3.34
C ALA A 193 6.35 9.29 3.37
N LYS A 194 5.09 9.20 2.91
CA LYS A 194 4.40 7.93 2.65
C LYS A 194 4.71 7.54 1.21
N ASN A 195 5.34 6.38 1.05
CA ASN A 195 5.89 5.97 -0.23
C ASN A 195 4.76 5.39 -1.06
N GLY A 196 4.53 5.91 -2.25
CA GLY A 196 3.59 5.34 -3.21
C GLY A 196 4.15 5.55 -4.61
N THR A 197 3.59 4.90 -5.62
CA THR A 197 4.16 4.95 -6.98
C THR A 197 4.17 6.38 -7.52
N GLN A 198 3.23 7.24 -7.10
CA GLN A 198 3.19 8.67 -7.43
C GLN A 198 4.42 9.46 -7.00
N ASN A 199 5.11 9.05 -5.92
CA ASN A 199 6.27 9.76 -5.39
C ASN A 199 7.53 8.87 -5.32
N THR A 200 7.50 7.71 -5.97
CA THR A 200 8.64 6.79 -6.09
C THR A 200 8.89 6.41 -7.55
N ALA A 201 8.31 5.31 -8.00
CA ALA A 201 8.59 4.72 -9.30
C ALA A 201 8.20 5.64 -10.47
N ILE A 202 7.06 6.33 -10.41
CA ILE A 202 6.58 7.14 -11.53
C ILE A 202 7.49 8.36 -11.76
N PRO A 203 7.83 9.19 -10.76
CA PRO A 203 8.78 10.28 -10.96
C PRO A 203 10.16 9.82 -11.44
N VAL A 204 10.67 8.70 -10.91
CA VAL A 204 11.94 8.11 -11.37
C VAL A 204 11.85 7.72 -12.85
N ALA A 205 10.76 7.06 -13.25
CA ALA A 205 10.53 6.71 -14.65
C ALA A 205 10.41 7.95 -15.55
N MET A 206 9.70 8.99 -15.12
CA MET A 206 9.59 10.25 -15.87
C MET A 206 10.95 10.93 -16.04
N ALA A 207 11.80 10.92 -15.00
CA ALA A 207 13.12 11.55 -15.03
C ALA A 207 14.08 10.92 -16.06
N THR A 208 13.81 9.69 -16.53
CA THR A 208 14.58 9.05 -17.61
C THR A 208 14.35 9.69 -18.99
N GLY A 209 13.28 10.47 -19.16
CA GLY A 209 12.87 11.05 -20.45
C GLY A 209 12.19 10.06 -21.41
N ILE A 210 12.07 8.78 -21.06
CA ILE A 210 11.41 7.74 -21.90
C ILE A 210 10.00 7.37 -21.43
N CYS A 211 9.54 7.93 -20.31
CA CYS A 211 8.19 7.73 -19.76
C CYS A 211 7.42 9.07 -19.73
N GLU A 212 6.27 9.10 -20.40
CA GLU A 212 5.32 10.22 -20.35
C GLU A 212 4.08 9.78 -19.57
N VAL A 213 3.60 10.57 -18.63
CA VAL A 213 2.35 10.31 -17.89
C VAL A 213 1.25 11.21 -18.44
N ARG A 214 0.12 10.61 -18.86
CA ARG A 214 -1.09 11.32 -19.28
C ARG A 214 -2.21 11.05 -18.29
N THR A 215 -2.70 12.10 -17.65
CA THR A 215 -3.78 12.03 -16.68
C THR A 215 -5.14 12.21 -17.34
N ASN A 216 -6.21 11.89 -16.60
CA ASN A 216 -7.60 12.04 -17.04
C ASN A 216 -7.93 11.29 -18.35
N CYS A 217 -7.33 10.12 -18.54
CA CYS A 217 -7.59 9.25 -19.68
C CYS A 217 -8.68 8.23 -19.29
N PHE A 218 -9.86 8.34 -19.93
CA PHE A 218 -11.05 7.51 -19.69
C PHE A 218 -11.38 6.64 -20.89
#